data_AF-A0A357D3R4-F1
#
_entry.id   AF-A0A357D3R4-F1
#
_cell.length_a   1.000
_cell.length_b   1.000
_cell.length_c   1.000
_cell.angle_alpha   90.00
_cell.angle_beta   90.00
_cell.angle_gamma   90.00
#
_symmetry.space_group_name_H-M   'P 1'
#
loop_
_entity.id
_entity.type
_entity.pdbx_description
1 polymer ?
#
loop_
_entity_poly.entity_id
_entity_poly.type
_entity_poly.pdbx_seq_one_letter_code
_entity_poly.pdbx_strand_id
1 'polypeptide(L)'
;MTEIEGILERITFQNEENGYMVARMQTANENLTVVGYLPNVSTGESLRLSGEWVLHPTYGRQFKVEAFDVLPPVTVEGIERYLGSGLIKGIGPVTAKKMVKTFG
;
A
#
# COMPACT_ATOMS: atom_id res chain seq x y z
N MET A 1 -7.44 18.62 3.48
CA MET A 1 -7.14 17.37 2.73
C MET A 1 -7.36 16.22 3.71
N THR A 2 -8.02 15.15 3.29
CA THR A 2 -8.27 14.00 4.18
C THR A 2 -7.11 13.03 4.06
N GLU A 3 -6.66 12.46 5.17
CA GLU A 3 -5.62 11.44 5.19
C GLU A 3 -6.20 10.10 5.62
N ILE A 4 -5.78 9.02 4.95
CA ILE A 4 -6.13 7.65 5.30
C ILE A 4 -4.89 6.76 5.28
N GLU A 5 -4.83 5.80 6.21
CA GLU A 5 -3.76 4.82 6.30
C GLU A 5 -4.32 3.41 6.26
N GLY A 6 -3.57 2.49 5.67
CA GLY A 6 -4.02 1.12 5.47
C GLY A 6 -3.13 0.32 4.54
N ILE A 7 -3.57 -0.87 4.20
CA ILE A 7 -2.84 -1.83 3.38
C ILE A 7 -3.55 -1.99 2.05
N LEU A 8 -2.80 -1.94 0.95
CA LEU A 8 -3.33 -2.20 -0.38
C LEU A 8 -3.63 -3.70 -0.54
N GLU A 9 -4.89 -4.12 -0.46
CA GLU A 9 -5.24 -5.54 -0.55
C GLU A 9 -5.15 -6.07 -1.98
N ARG A 10 -5.72 -5.33 -2.94
CA ARG A 10 -5.77 -5.74 -4.34
C ARG A 10 -5.80 -4.55 -5.28
N ILE A 11 -5.16 -4.72 -6.43
CA ILE A 11 -5.26 -3.80 -7.56
C ILE A 11 -6.37 -4.33 -8.46
N THR A 12 -7.42 -3.54 -8.67
CA THR A 12 -8.54 -3.89 -9.56
C THR A 12 -8.24 -3.48 -10.99
N PHE A 13 -7.56 -2.35 -11.17
CA PHE A 13 -7.13 -1.85 -12.46
C PHE A 13 -5.86 -1.01 -12.29
N GLN A 14 -4.95 -1.11 -13.25
CA GLN A 14 -3.78 -0.25 -13.34
C GLN A 14 -3.54 0.08 -14.80
N ASN A 15 -3.33 1.35 -15.09
CA ASN A 15 -2.88 1.83 -16.37
C ASN A 15 -1.35 1.93 -16.33
N GLU A 16 -0.68 1.14 -17.16
CA GLU A 16 0.78 1.07 -17.22
C GLU A 16 1.42 2.31 -17.87
N GLU A 17 0.68 3.09 -18.68
CA GLU A 17 1.22 4.26 -19.37
C GLU A 17 1.31 5.49 -18.46
N ASN A 18 0.35 5.68 -17.54
CA ASN A 18 0.26 6.88 -16.71
C ASN A 18 0.29 6.61 -15.20
N GLY A 19 0.25 5.35 -14.77
CA GLY A 19 0.26 4.96 -13.36
C GLY A 19 -1.08 5.17 -12.64
N TYR A 20 -2.17 5.40 -13.37
CA TYR A 20 -3.51 5.47 -12.79
C TYR A 20 -3.92 4.09 -12.27
N MET A 21 -4.36 4.03 -11.01
CA MET A 21 -4.69 2.80 -10.32
C MET A 21 -6.06 2.91 -9.67
N VAL A 22 -6.82 1.82 -9.75
CA VAL A 22 -8.02 1.55 -8.95
C VAL A 22 -7.71 0.36 -8.07
N ALA A 23 -7.69 0.56 -6.76
CA ALA A 23 -7.32 -0.48 -5.81
C ALA A 23 -8.27 -0.53 -4.62
N ARG A 24 -8.25 -1.66 -3.93
CA ARG A 24 -8.96 -1.90 -2.68
C ARG A 24 -7.96 -1.81 -1.55
N MET A 25 -8.26 -0.96 -0.57
CA MET A 25 -7.40 -0.69 0.58
C MET A 25 -8.15 -1.03 1.86
N GLN A 26 -7.50 -1.84 2.70
CA GLN A 26 -7.99 -2.17 4.04
C GLN A 26 -7.40 -1.17 5.04
N THR A 27 -8.26 -0.35 5.61
CA THR A 27 -7.90 0.53 6.73
C THR A 27 -8.25 -0.14 8.07
N ALA A 28 -7.95 0.52 9.18
CA ALA A 28 -8.32 0.01 10.51
C ALA A 28 -9.85 -0.12 10.70
N ASN A 29 -10.64 0.74 10.05
CA ASN A 29 -12.08 0.85 10.29
C ASN A 29 -12.90 0.18 9.20
N GLU A 30 -12.46 0.28 7.95
CA GLU A 30 -13.23 -0.18 6.81
C GLU A 30 -12.35 -0.49 5.60
N ASN A 31 -13.00 -1.12 4.62
CA ASN A 31 -12.36 -1.63 3.44
C ASN A 31 -12.88 -0.82 2.24
N LEU A 32 -12.04 0.04 1.66
CA LEU A 32 -12.44 1.14 0.78
C LEU A 32 -11.78 1.08 -0.60
N THR A 33 -12.38 1.74 -1.58
CA THR A 33 -11.82 1.83 -2.95
C THR A 33 -11.03 3.13 -3.09
N VAL A 34 -9.78 3.02 -3.52
CA VAL A 34 -8.89 4.16 -3.81
C VAL A 34 -8.68 4.29 -5.30
N VAL A 35 -8.66 5.54 -5.79
CA VAL A 35 -8.43 5.88 -7.19
C VAL A 35 -7.44 7.02 -7.30
N GLY A 36 -6.47 6.94 -8.21
CA GLY A 36 -5.49 8.01 -8.40
C GLY A 36 -4.21 7.52 -9.06
N TYR A 37 -3.20 8.37 -9.10
CA TYR A 37 -1.90 8.05 -9.67
C TYR A 37 -0.99 7.46 -8.58
N LEU A 38 -0.79 6.15 -8.63
CA LEU A 38 -0.04 5.36 -7.63
C LEU A 38 1.04 4.51 -8.34
N PRO A 39 2.03 5.13 -9.00
CA PRO A 39 3.11 4.38 -9.65
C PRO A 39 3.95 3.61 -8.62
N ASN A 40 4.44 2.44 -9.03
CA ASN A 40 5.32 1.58 -8.22
C ASN A 40 4.73 1.05 -6.90
N VAL A 41 3.41 1.16 -6.71
CA VAL A 41 2.72 0.61 -5.55
C VAL A 41 2.31 -0.84 -5.83
N SER A 42 2.57 -1.73 -4.88
CA SER A 42 2.25 -3.16 -4.96
C SER A 42 1.24 -3.60 -3.91
N THR A 43 0.54 -4.70 -4.18
CA THR A 43 -0.35 -5.32 -3.19
C THR A 43 0.44 -5.77 -1.95
N GLY A 44 -0.17 -5.59 -0.79
CA GLY A 44 0.44 -5.85 0.52
C GLY A 44 1.27 -4.70 1.08
N GLU A 45 1.49 -3.61 0.34
CA GLU A 45 2.15 -2.43 0.87
C GLU A 45 1.24 -1.62 1.78
N SER A 46 1.81 -1.06 2.85
CA SER A 46 1.12 -0.13 3.71
C SER A 46 1.30 1.28 3.17
N LEU A 47 0.21 2.02 3.02
CA LEU A 47 0.21 3.33 2.37
C LEU A 47 -0.46 4.35 3.28
N ARG A 48 0.07 5.57 3.26
CA ARG A 48 -0.62 6.78 3.71
C ARG A 48 -1.07 7.53 2.47
N LEU A 49 -2.37 7.78 2.33
CA LEU A 49 -2.95 8.48 1.19
C LEU A 49 -3.55 9.81 1.65
N SER A 50 -3.31 10.86 0.88
CA SER A 50 -3.89 12.18 1.06
C SER A 50 -4.77 12.53 -0.14
N GLY A 51 -5.98 13.02 0.12
CA GLY A 51 -6.89 13.42 -0.94
C GLY A 51 -8.31 13.69 -0.47
N GLU A 52 -9.28 13.32 -1.31
CA GLU A 52 -10.69 13.67 -1.15
C GLU A 52 -11.63 12.49 -1.41
N TRP A 53 -12.77 12.49 -0.72
CA TRP A 53 -13.83 11.51 -0.96
C TRP A 53 -14.68 11.94 -2.15
N VAL A 54 -14.81 11.07 -3.14
CA VAL A 54 -15.64 11.27 -4.33
C VAL A 54 -16.74 10.22 -4.39
N LEU A 55 -17.92 10.60 -4.88
CA LEU A 55 -19.01 9.67 -5.10
C LEU A 55 -19.13 9.40 -6.60
N HIS A 56 -18.76 8.19 -7.02
CA HIS A 56 -18.94 7.76 -8.40
C HIS A 56 -20.40 7.31 -8.61
N PRO A 57 -21.10 7.80 -9.65
CA PRO A 57 -22.53 7.52 -9.86
C PRO A 57 -22.85 6.02 -9.98
N THR A 58 -21.93 5.23 -10.53
CA THR A 58 -22.08 3.76 -10.71
C THR A 58 -21.44 2.92 -9.60
N TYR A 59 -20.35 3.39 -8.98
CA TYR A 59 -19.50 2.56 -8.11
C TYR A 59 -19.53 3.00 -6.64
N GLY A 60 -20.26 4.06 -6.33
CA GLY A 60 -20.39 4.58 -4.98
C GLY A 60 -19.14 5.34 -4.51
N ARG A 61 -18.90 5.30 -3.20
CA ARG A 61 -17.88 6.11 -2.52
C ARG A 61 -16.47 5.59 -2.83
N GLN A 62 -15.61 6.47 -3.31
CA GLN A 62 -14.20 6.22 -3.60
C GLN A 62 -13.33 7.31 -2.98
N PHE A 63 -12.10 6.98 -2.67
CA PHE A 63 -11.12 7.94 -2.20
C PHE A 63 -10.19 8.31 -3.36
N LYS A 64 -10.28 9.57 -3.80
CA LYS A 64 -9.42 10.11 -4.86
C LYS A 64 -8.12 10.59 -4.22
N VAL A 65 -7.03 9.92 -4.58
CA VAL A 65 -5.68 10.15 -4.07
C VAL A 65 -5.05 11.31 -4.85
N GLU A 66 -4.53 12.30 -4.13
CA GLU A 66 -3.74 13.41 -4.67
C GLU A 66 -2.25 13.24 -4.35
N ALA A 67 -1.93 12.67 -3.19
CA ALA A 67 -0.57 12.30 -2.79
C ALA A 67 -0.56 11.01 -1.97
N PHE A 68 0.55 10.29 -1.99
CA PHE A 68 0.72 9.08 -1.19
C PHE A 68 2.17 8.90 -0.71
N ASP A 69 2.31 8.20 0.41
CA ASP A 69 3.58 7.72 0.95
C ASP A 69 3.51 6.20 1.20
N VAL A 70 4.57 5.49 0.84
CA VAL A 70 4.72 4.07 1.18
C VAL A 70 5.28 4.00 2.60
N LEU A 71 4.48 3.43 3.51
CA LEU A 71 4.86 3.24 4.89
C LEU A 71 5.66 1.94 5.03
N PRO A 72 6.74 1.94 5.84
CA PRO A 72 7.40 0.70 6.19
C PRO A 72 6.41 -0.22 6.92
N PRO A 73 6.49 -1.54 6.69
CA PRO A 73 5.61 -2.49 7.36
C PRO A 73 5.78 -2.38 8.88
N VAL A 74 4.67 -2.35 9.61
CA VAL A 74 4.66 -2.28 11.08
C VAL A 74 4.53 -3.65 11.75
N THR A 75 4.30 -4.71 10.97
CA THR A 75 4.21 -6.08 11.47
C THR A 75 5.54 -6.80 11.34
N VAL A 76 5.86 -7.64 12.32
CA VAL A 76 7.06 -8.50 12.33
C VAL A 76 7.18 -9.32 11.04
N GLU A 77 6.08 -9.96 10.60
CA GLU A 77 6.03 -10.70 9.32
C GLU A 77 6.20 -9.79 8.09
N GLY A 78 5.60 -8.60 8.12
CA GLY A 78 5.74 -7.62 7.05
C GLY A 78 7.17 -7.11 6.92
N ILE A 79 7.83 -6.83 8.04
CA ILE A 79 9.24 -6.44 8.12
C ILE A 79 10.12 -7.57 7.58
N GLU A 80 9.86 -8.82 7.99
CA GLU A 80 10.64 -9.98 7.51
C GLU A 80 10.51 -10.15 5.99
N ARG A 81 9.29 -10.08 5.45
CA ARG A 81 9.05 -10.16 4.00
C ARG A 81 9.67 -8.99 3.25
N TYR A 82 9.54 -7.77 3.77
CA TYR A 82 10.06 -6.56 3.14
C TYR A 82 11.58 -6.59 3.07
N LEU A 83 12.24 -6.90 4.19
CA LEU A 83 13.69 -7.05 4.24
C LEU A 83 14.18 -8.21 3.36
N GLY A 84 13.42 -9.32 3.32
CA GLY A 84 13.78 -10.53 2.56
C GLY A 84 13.43 -10.48 1.07
N SER A 85 12.73 -9.45 0.61
CA SER A 85 12.22 -9.31 -0.78
C SER A 85 13.32 -9.10 -1.82
N GLY A 86 14.56 -8.85 -1.40
CA GLY A 86 15.67 -8.50 -2.27
C GLY A 86 15.72 -7.01 -2.64
N LEU A 87 14.84 -6.19 -2.07
CA LEU A 87 14.87 -4.73 -2.20
C LEU A 87 16.17 -4.11 -1.66
N ILE A 88 16.76 -4.73 -0.62
CA ILE A 88 18.06 -4.34 -0.07
C ILE A 88 19.12 -5.37 -0.50
N LYS A 89 20.10 -4.92 -1.29
CA LYS A 89 21.20 -5.76 -1.74
C LYS A 89 21.95 -6.34 -0.53
N GLY A 90 21.98 -7.66 -0.43
CA GLY A 90 22.63 -8.39 0.66
C GLY A 90 21.69 -8.89 1.77
N ILE A 91 20.40 -8.52 1.73
CA ILE A 91 19.41 -9.05 2.66
C ILE A 91 18.48 -10.02 1.93
N GLY A 92 18.77 -11.31 2.09
CA GLY A 92 17.87 -12.39 1.67
C GLY A 92 16.94 -12.82 2.81
N PRO A 93 16.00 -13.75 2.53
CA PRO A 93 14.98 -14.21 3.49
C PRO A 93 15.57 -14.69 4.83
N VAL A 94 16.72 -15.38 4.78
CA VAL A 94 17.40 -15.89 5.99
C VAL A 94 17.96 -14.75 6.85
N THR A 95 18.52 -13.71 6.22
CA THR A 95 19.06 -12.53 6.91
C THR A 95 17.93 -11.70 7.50
N ALA A 96 16.86 -11.49 6.73
CA ALA A 96 15.66 -10.81 7.19
C ALA A 96 15.06 -11.48 8.43
N LYS A 97 14.90 -12.81 8.41
CA LYS A 97 14.42 -13.58 9.56
C LYS A 97 15.29 -13.41 10.80
N LYS A 98 16.61 -13.38 10.65
CA LYS A 98 17.55 -13.15 11.76
C LYS A 98 17.43 -11.74 12.32
N MET A 99 17.33 -10.73 11.46
CA MET A 99 17.15 -9.33 11.88
C MET A 99 15.86 -9.16 12.66
N VAL A 100 14.76 -9.67 12.12
CA VAL A 100 13.45 -9.62 12.78
C VAL A 100 13.43 -10.39 14.09
N LYS A 101 14.06 -11.58 14.18
CA LYS A 101 14.18 -12.32 15.44
C LYS A 101 15.00 -11.58 16.51
N THR A 102 15.94 -10.74 16.11
CA THR A 102 16.89 -10.07 17.02
C THR A 102 16.40 -8.70 17.48
N PHE A 103 15.69 -7.98 16.60
CA PHE A 103 15.30 -6.58 16.80
C PHE A 103 13.79 -6.29 16.72
N GLY A 104 12.98 -7.28 16.30
CA GLY A 104 11.54 -7.18 16.13
C GLY A 104 10.74 -7.57 17.37
#